data_AF-A0A8T4MWH3-F1
#
_entry.id   AF-A0A8T4MWH3-F1
#
_cell.length_a   1.000
_cell.length_b   1.000
_cell.length_c   1.000
_cell.angle_alpha   90.00
_cell.angle_beta   90.00
_cell.angle_gamma   90.00
#
_symmetry.space_group_name_H-M   'P 1'
#
loop_
_entity.id
_entity.type
_entity.pdbx_description
1 polymer ?
#
loop_
_entity_poly.entity_id
_entity_poly.type
_entity_poly.pdbx_seq_one_letter_code
_entity_poly.pdbx_strand_id
1 'polypeptide(L)'
;STTAFAVGESGAITAYSNSQWMSIKNASTSNLNGIDLLNDTYGFAVGDSYRLFRWNGTSWSLQQDLGNNVDLYGISLFNRTLGFAVGDTGKIAKWDGTSWAEYQDIGNNNFKDIKLLNATLGFAIANSGKIFRWNGSSTNWYEYQDLGNDNLKSIDMFNETYGIIASDSREIFSWNGVSWSSQQTLDVGISPADVDIYNSTLAFISTSNGLIYKKIGNNAWVNEPYLSTNSYINTIRIINDTFGFAIGNSIGGLILWNGTSWNNTYPGYYYQGNSTNGISCNDPTSCALLQNIATLNANYSSCRINQEQNATVHSIGFGPVTTCALSARTLLSIAACGNGSYYASDNATQLQQIYENISQSIVQLSYAQQTATTIGNATGILYPDSYINLNYTTVKNPFGLIISLEKQFQNTTQGNFSTYPNSTILDAQVTSYSGPRWTDKLKLNENLIYNISKYELSYILLGDPYSILIPPSLALNQNNVTLTTGVAPTNISVGSESNKIIYTLAKNFSSFSPISATAQGCQWNIRFEDNSSLVARIPSTYIGSNQCYFPPNGGFTHDPNDAFQVAVYNILRQLDLNGNQMIDPRLTEQALQIDASQVNGIPYTWYTEVQIRTWT
;
A
#
# COMPACT_ATOMS: atom_id res chain seq x y z
N SER A 1 -24.81 -2.00 10.53
CA SER A 1 -23.70 -1.43 11.32
C SER A 1 -24.12 -1.47 12.77
N THR A 2 -23.58 -2.36 13.59
CA THR A 2 -23.87 -2.44 15.03
C THR A 2 -22.62 -2.04 15.80
N THR A 3 -22.33 -0.74 15.77
CA THR A 3 -21.25 -0.18 16.59
C THR A 3 -21.81 0.06 17.98
N ALA A 4 -21.28 -0.64 18.99
CA ALA A 4 -21.53 -0.37 20.39
C ALA A 4 -20.26 0.21 21.02
N PHE A 5 -20.40 0.97 22.12
CA PHE A 5 -19.27 1.52 22.86
C PHE A 5 -19.37 1.14 24.34
N ALA A 6 -18.22 0.99 24.97
CA ALA A 6 -18.10 0.91 26.41
C ALA A 6 -16.98 1.84 26.88
N VAL A 7 -17.18 2.41 28.06
CA VAL A 7 -16.27 3.39 28.67
C VAL A 7 -15.92 2.95 30.09
N GLY A 8 -14.82 3.45 30.64
CA GLY A 8 -14.44 3.08 31.99
C GLY A 8 -13.20 3.82 32.51
N GLU A 9 -12.45 3.10 33.34
CA GLU A 9 -11.32 3.65 34.10
C GLU A 9 -10.25 4.30 33.21
N SER A 10 -9.58 5.33 33.74
CA SER A 10 -8.49 6.05 33.07
C SER A 10 -8.85 6.56 31.66
N GLY A 11 -10.14 6.86 31.43
CA GLY A 11 -10.66 7.37 30.17
C GLY A 11 -10.68 6.33 29.06
N ALA A 12 -10.67 5.04 29.42
CA ALA A 12 -10.75 3.95 28.48
C ALA A 12 -12.04 4.02 27.66
N ILE A 13 -11.91 3.86 26.35
CA ILE A 13 -13.04 3.71 25.42
C ILE A 13 -12.76 2.54 24.49
N THR A 14 -13.75 1.68 24.34
CA THR A 14 -13.72 0.54 23.43
C THR A 14 -14.97 0.54 22.57
N ALA A 15 -14.83 0.11 21.31
CA ALA A 15 -15.92 -0.03 20.37
C ALA A 15 -16.05 -1.47 19.90
N TYR A 16 -17.29 -1.95 19.83
CA TYR A 16 -17.63 -3.21 19.23
C TYR A 16 -17.79 -3.05 17.72
N SER A 17 -16.96 -3.74 16.94
CA SER A 17 -17.06 -3.80 15.48
C SER A 17 -16.54 -5.16 14.99
N ASN A 18 -17.14 -5.70 13.93
CA ASN A 18 -16.76 -6.99 13.34
C ASN A 18 -16.67 -8.15 14.37
N SER A 19 -17.65 -8.23 15.26
CA SER A 19 -17.72 -9.24 16.32
C SER A 19 -16.58 -9.18 17.37
N GLN A 20 -15.86 -8.06 17.46
CA GLN A 20 -14.77 -7.86 18.42
C GLN A 20 -14.85 -6.48 19.07
N TRP A 21 -14.37 -6.39 20.31
CA TRP A 21 -14.16 -5.11 21.00
C TRP A 21 -12.74 -4.62 20.73
N MET A 22 -12.63 -3.39 20.25
CA MET A 22 -11.36 -2.75 19.93
C MET A 22 -11.22 -1.47 20.72
N SER A 23 -10.06 -1.25 21.33
CA SER A 23 -9.76 0.00 21.99
C SER A 23 -9.69 1.14 20.97
N ILE A 24 -10.27 2.27 21.33
CA ILE A 24 -10.10 3.54 20.64
C ILE A 24 -9.19 4.41 21.50
N LYS A 25 -8.45 5.32 20.88
CA LYS A 25 -7.63 6.32 21.56
C LYS A 25 -8.41 6.95 22.73
N ASN A 26 -7.83 6.89 23.93
CA ASN A 26 -8.44 7.45 25.14
C ASN A 26 -8.77 8.93 24.93
N ALA A 27 -10.00 9.31 25.32
CA ALA A 27 -10.46 10.70 25.24
C ALA A 27 -10.00 11.52 26.45
N SER A 28 -9.68 10.86 27.56
CA SER A 28 -9.34 11.45 28.85
C SER A 28 -8.33 10.59 29.61
N THR A 29 -7.77 11.12 30.69
CA THR A 29 -7.06 10.35 31.72
C THR A 29 -7.93 10.11 32.96
N SER A 30 -9.07 10.79 33.07
CA SER A 30 -10.08 10.62 34.13
C SER A 30 -11.06 9.50 33.79
N ASN A 31 -11.70 8.88 34.79
CA ASN A 31 -12.66 7.81 34.55
C ASN A 31 -13.88 8.33 33.79
N LEU A 32 -14.46 7.47 32.95
CA LEU A 32 -15.73 7.71 32.27
C LEU A 32 -16.78 6.77 32.88
N ASN A 33 -17.87 7.33 33.39
CA ASN A 33 -18.86 6.62 34.20
C ASN A 33 -20.18 6.40 33.46
N GLY A 34 -20.51 7.25 32.48
CA GLY A 34 -21.76 7.15 31.72
C GLY A 34 -21.54 7.41 30.23
N ILE A 35 -22.31 6.72 29.39
CA ILE A 35 -22.29 6.88 27.93
C ILE A 35 -23.69 6.72 27.36
N ASP A 36 -24.04 7.56 26.39
CA ASP A 36 -25.26 7.40 25.59
C ASP A 36 -25.03 7.81 24.13
N LEU A 37 -25.67 7.09 23.21
CA LEU A 37 -25.55 7.30 21.76
C LEU A 37 -26.93 7.43 21.14
N LEU A 38 -27.10 8.46 20.29
CA LEU A 38 -28.29 8.59 19.45
C LEU A 38 -28.20 7.73 18.17
N ASN A 39 -26.98 7.47 17.70
CA ASN A 39 -26.66 6.66 16.52
C ASN A 39 -25.15 6.41 16.45
N ASP A 40 -24.71 5.69 15.41
CA ASP A 40 -23.31 5.36 15.13
C ASP A 40 -22.38 6.57 14.90
N THR A 41 -22.93 7.76 14.66
CA THR A 41 -22.15 9.00 14.41
C THR A 41 -22.34 10.08 15.47
N TYR A 42 -23.14 9.85 16.51
CA TYR A 42 -23.47 10.88 17.48
C TYR A 42 -23.76 10.29 18.87
N GLY A 43 -22.94 10.67 19.84
CA GLY A 43 -23.10 10.27 21.23
C GLY A 43 -22.23 11.09 22.17
N PHE A 44 -22.42 10.88 23.46
CA PHE A 44 -21.70 11.54 24.52
C PHE A 44 -21.29 10.57 25.62
N ALA A 45 -20.17 10.86 26.26
CA ALA A 45 -19.68 10.16 27.45
C ALA A 45 -19.35 11.19 28.53
N VAL A 46 -19.61 10.82 29.78
CA VAL A 46 -19.42 11.66 30.96
C VAL A 46 -18.65 10.88 32.01
N GLY A 47 -17.99 11.59 32.91
CA GLY A 47 -17.23 10.96 33.98
C GLY A 47 -16.71 11.97 34.98
N ASP A 48 -15.55 11.69 35.53
CA ASP A 48 -14.99 12.47 36.64
C ASP A 48 -14.63 13.89 36.20
N SER A 49 -14.56 14.79 37.18
CA SER A 49 -14.17 16.21 36.98
C SER A 49 -15.07 17.01 36.03
N TYR A 50 -16.35 16.63 35.92
CA TYR A 50 -17.40 17.39 35.22
C TYR A 50 -17.08 17.61 33.73
N ARG A 51 -16.42 16.63 33.13
CA ARG A 51 -16.02 16.62 31.72
C ARG A 51 -17.00 15.80 30.88
N LEU A 52 -17.35 16.35 29.73
CA LEU A 52 -18.26 15.74 28.77
C LEU A 52 -17.53 15.59 27.43
N PHE A 53 -17.51 14.37 26.92
CA PHE A 53 -16.85 14.00 25.68
C PHE A 53 -17.89 13.67 24.62
N ARG A 54 -17.61 14.05 23.37
CA ARG A 54 -18.49 13.83 22.23
C ARG A 54 -17.86 12.88 21.23
N TRP A 55 -18.69 11.96 20.75
CA TRP A 55 -18.43 11.13 19.58
C TRP A 55 -18.96 11.82 18.32
N ASN A 56 -18.11 11.94 17.31
CA ASN A 56 -18.45 12.55 16.02
C ASN A 56 -18.58 11.56 14.85
N GLY A 57 -18.53 10.24 15.12
CA GLY A 57 -18.49 9.18 14.11
C GLY A 57 -17.09 8.68 13.77
N THR A 58 -16.03 9.37 14.21
CA THR A 58 -14.64 8.99 13.93
C THR A 58 -13.75 9.01 15.16
N SER A 59 -13.96 9.97 16.06
CA SER A 59 -13.17 10.14 17.27
C SER A 59 -13.99 10.68 18.43
N TRP A 60 -13.51 10.40 19.63
CA TRP A 60 -13.96 11.03 20.86
C TRP A 60 -13.12 12.27 21.13
N SER A 61 -13.77 13.38 21.47
CA SER A 61 -13.11 14.64 21.84
C SER A 61 -13.83 15.31 23.00
N LEU A 62 -13.10 16.05 23.83
CA LEU A 62 -13.71 16.88 24.88
C LEU A 62 -14.67 17.89 24.24
N GLN A 63 -15.95 17.82 24.60
CA GLN A 63 -16.97 18.78 24.17
C GLN A 63 -17.04 19.96 25.12
N GLN A 64 -17.07 19.67 26.42
CA GLN A 64 -17.23 20.68 27.46
C GLN A 64 -16.50 20.26 28.73
N ASP A 65 -15.83 21.20 29.34
CA ASP A 65 -15.36 21.13 30.73
C ASP A 65 -16.16 22.17 31.51
N LEU A 66 -16.96 21.73 32.48
CA LEU A 66 -17.80 22.60 33.31
C LEU A 66 -17.12 22.96 34.66
N GLY A 67 -15.91 22.45 34.93
CA GLY A 67 -15.17 22.70 36.16
C GLY A 67 -15.77 22.03 37.41
N ASN A 68 -15.38 22.45 38.61
CA ASN A 68 -16.02 22.13 39.90
C ASN A 68 -15.79 20.74 40.56
N ASN A 69 -14.92 19.87 40.04
CA ASN A 69 -14.58 18.59 40.71
C ASN A 69 -15.82 17.75 41.09
N VAL A 70 -16.80 17.71 40.19
CA VAL A 70 -18.04 16.93 40.30
C VAL A 70 -17.93 15.73 39.39
N ASP A 71 -18.30 14.54 39.88
CA ASP A 71 -18.33 13.34 39.04
C ASP A 71 -19.74 13.13 38.48
N LEU A 72 -19.83 12.98 37.16
CA LEU A 72 -21.07 12.62 36.46
C LEU A 72 -21.16 11.10 36.37
N TYR A 73 -22.35 10.55 36.62
CA TYR A 73 -22.59 9.09 36.60
C TYR A 73 -23.59 8.67 35.53
N GLY A 74 -24.65 9.47 35.32
CA GLY A 74 -25.70 9.18 34.35
C GLY A 74 -25.72 10.19 33.21
N ILE A 75 -26.00 9.73 32.01
CA ILE A 75 -26.29 10.57 30.84
C ILE A 75 -27.42 9.96 30.01
N SER A 76 -28.35 10.79 29.55
CA SER A 76 -29.39 10.38 28.62
C SER A 76 -29.69 11.46 27.59
N LEU A 77 -29.73 11.06 26.32
CA LEU A 77 -30.01 11.88 25.15
C LEU A 77 -31.39 11.49 24.60
N PHE A 78 -32.30 12.45 24.50
CA PHE A 78 -33.55 12.22 23.80
C PHE A 78 -33.39 12.45 22.28
N ASN A 79 -32.72 13.55 21.93
CA ASN A 79 -32.42 13.90 20.54
C ASN A 79 -31.18 14.80 20.48
N ARG A 80 -30.82 15.26 19.27
CA ARG A 80 -29.61 16.08 19.06
C ARG A 80 -29.63 17.43 19.78
N THR A 81 -30.77 17.87 20.30
CA THR A 81 -30.99 19.18 20.94
C THR A 81 -31.47 19.08 22.39
N LEU A 82 -31.64 17.88 22.92
CA LEU A 82 -32.09 17.66 24.29
C LEU A 82 -31.41 16.43 24.88
N GLY A 83 -30.65 16.66 25.94
CA GLY A 83 -30.03 15.63 26.76
C GLY A 83 -29.69 16.18 28.14
N PHE A 84 -29.52 15.28 29.09
CA PHE A 84 -29.15 15.62 30.46
C PHE A 84 -28.05 14.67 30.96
N ALA A 85 -27.19 15.20 31.82
CA ALA A 85 -26.22 14.42 32.57
C ALA A 85 -26.36 14.77 34.05
N VAL A 86 -26.20 13.77 34.92
CA VAL A 86 -26.41 13.90 36.37
C VAL A 86 -25.24 13.31 37.14
N GLY A 87 -24.96 13.88 38.31
CA GLY A 87 -23.79 13.51 39.09
C GLY A 87 -23.93 13.75 40.58
N ASP A 88 -22.76 13.77 41.24
CA ASP A 88 -22.65 14.05 42.66
C ASP A 88 -23.20 15.42 43.05
N THR A 89 -23.56 15.57 44.33
CA THR A 89 -23.99 16.86 44.92
C THR A 89 -25.19 17.51 44.23
N GLY A 90 -26.07 16.71 43.61
CA GLY A 90 -27.33 17.17 43.02
C GLY A 90 -27.14 17.91 41.70
N LYS A 91 -26.00 17.75 41.07
CA LYS A 91 -25.63 18.45 39.85
C LYS A 91 -26.30 17.86 38.63
N ILE A 92 -26.95 18.72 37.85
CA ILE A 92 -27.63 18.39 36.58
C ILE A 92 -27.12 19.32 35.49
N ALA A 93 -26.50 18.75 34.46
CA ALA A 93 -26.11 19.44 33.23
C ALA A 93 -27.12 19.17 32.12
N LYS A 94 -27.32 20.15 31.22
CA LYS A 94 -28.23 20.04 30.07
C LYS A 94 -27.50 20.34 28.77
N TRP A 95 -27.82 19.57 27.75
CA TRP A 95 -27.45 19.80 26.36
C TRP A 95 -28.56 20.55 25.63
N ASP A 96 -28.21 21.65 24.97
CA ASP A 96 -29.14 22.48 24.20
C ASP A 96 -29.05 22.29 22.67
N GLY A 97 -28.18 21.39 22.21
CA GLY A 97 -27.86 21.21 20.78
C GLY A 97 -26.53 21.81 20.35
N THR A 98 -25.94 22.69 21.16
CA THR A 98 -24.70 23.39 20.86
C THR A 98 -23.66 23.25 21.97
N SER A 99 -24.08 23.36 23.23
CA SER A 99 -23.21 23.32 24.39
C SER A 99 -23.86 22.59 25.56
N TRP A 100 -23.02 22.06 26.44
CA TRP A 100 -23.44 21.60 27.75
C TRP A 100 -23.31 22.76 28.74
N ALA A 101 -24.28 22.93 29.62
CA ALA A 101 -24.23 23.88 30.72
C ALA A 101 -24.84 23.27 31.99
N GLU A 102 -24.38 23.73 33.15
CA GLU A 102 -25.10 23.44 34.40
C GLU A 102 -26.52 24.01 34.30
N TYR A 103 -27.51 23.14 34.46
CA TYR A 103 -28.92 23.48 34.34
C TYR A 103 -29.56 23.68 35.70
N GLN A 104 -29.22 22.82 36.65
CA GLN A 104 -29.78 22.86 37.99
C GLN A 104 -28.83 22.21 39.00
N ASP A 105 -28.85 22.76 40.21
CA ASP A 105 -28.24 22.18 41.41
C ASP A 105 -29.36 21.96 42.43
N ILE A 106 -29.58 20.70 42.81
CA ILE A 106 -30.59 20.31 43.79
C ILE A 106 -30.00 19.85 45.13
N GLY A 107 -28.76 20.25 45.44
CA GLY A 107 -28.12 20.02 46.73
C GLY A 107 -27.73 18.56 46.98
N ASN A 108 -27.65 18.13 48.25
CA ASN A 108 -27.06 16.85 48.71
C ASN A 108 -27.77 15.55 48.23
N ASN A 109 -27.92 15.36 46.92
CA ASN A 109 -28.49 14.18 46.28
C ASN A 109 -27.45 13.65 45.28
N ASN A 110 -26.84 12.50 45.56
CA ASN A 110 -25.91 11.91 44.61
C ASN A 110 -26.71 11.07 43.61
N PHE A 111 -26.84 11.61 42.39
CA PHE A 111 -27.51 10.92 41.31
C PHE A 111 -26.70 9.70 40.85
N LYS A 112 -27.38 8.62 40.49
CA LYS A 112 -26.75 7.39 40.00
C LYS A 112 -27.02 7.11 38.55
N ASP A 113 -28.23 7.42 38.09
CA ASP A 113 -28.60 7.20 36.70
C ASP A 113 -29.77 8.11 36.29
N ILE A 114 -29.95 8.26 34.98
CA ILE A 114 -30.98 9.09 34.36
C ILE A 114 -31.48 8.44 33.07
N LYS A 115 -32.81 8.49 32.87
CA LYS A 115 -33.42 8.08 31.61
C LYS A 115 -34.44 9.10 31.12
N LEU A 116 -34.23 9.61 29.91
CA LEU A 116 -35.22 10.38 29.16
C LEU A 116 -35.96 9.45 28.20
N LEU A 117 -37.28 9.37 28.32
CA LEU A 117 -38.10 8.67 27.34
C LEU A 117 -38.51 9.61 26.20
N ASN A 118 -38.94 10.83 26.56
CA ASN A 118 -39.32 11.86 25.60
C ASN A 118 -39.08 13.27 26.16
N ALA A 119 -39.43 14.29 25.38
CA ALA A 119 -39.26 15.70 25.76
C ALA A 119 -39.99 16.10 27.06
N THR A 120 -40.98 15.32 27.51
CA THR A 120 -41.85 15.61 28.66
C THR A 120 -41.85 14.52 29.73
N LEU A 121 -41.07 13.45 29.55
CA LEU A 121 -41.01 12.34 30.49
C LEU A 121 -39.58 11.84 30.62
N GLY A 122 -39.02 12.08 31.80
CA GLY A 122 -37.73 11.53 32.19
C GLY A 122 -37.63 11.41 33.70
N PHE A 123 -36.75 10.53 34.15
CA PHE A 123 -36.51 10.26 35.55
C PHE A 123 -35.01 10.23 35.83
N ALA A 124 -34.61 10.80 36.96
CA ALA A 124 -33.25 10.70 37.49
C ALA A 124 -33.33 10.15 38.91
N ILE A 125 -32.50 9.14 39.21
CA ILE A 125 -32.52 8.44 40.48
C ILE A 125 -31.29 8.80 41.30
N ALA A 126 -31.47 8.95 42.62
CA ALA A 126 -30.41 9.30 43.54
C ALA A 126 -30.37 8.34 44.74
N ASN A 127 -29.31 8.46 45.54
CA ASN A 127 -29.20 7.78 46.83
C ASN A 127 -30.41 8.09 47.74
N SER A 128 -30.64 7.24 48.75
CA SER A 128 -31.76 7.36 49.70
C SER A 128 -33.15 7.33 49.05
N GLY A 129 -33.32 6.56 47.97
CA GLY A 129 -34.61 6.24 47.35
C GLY A 129 -35.26 7.36 46.55
N LYS A 130 -34.56 8.48 46.36
CA LYS A 130 -35.12 9.67 45.75
C LYS A 130 -35.20 9.56 44.23
N ILE A 131 -36.37 9.88 43.70
CA ILE A 131 -36.65 9.92 42.27
C ILE A 131 -37.04 11.34 41.88
N PHE A 132 -36.35 11.90 40.90
CA PHE A 132 -36.64 13.21 40.33
C PHE A 132 -37.27 13.04 38.96
N ARG A 133 -38.23 13.91 38.61
CA ARG A 133 -38.96 13.84 37.35
C ARG A 133 -38.76 15.08 36.48
N TRP A 134 -38.54 14.83 35.20
CA TRP A 134 -38.60 15.81 34.12
C TRP A 134 -39.99 15.76 33.47
N ASN A 135 -40.64 16.92 33.37
CA ASN A 135 -41.99 17.07 32.80
C ASN A 135 -42.02 17.92 31.52
N GLY A 136 -40.87 18.33 30.98
CA GLY A 136 -40.77 19.17 29.79
C GLY A 136 -41.11 20.65 30.00
N SER A 137 -41.53 21.05 31.20
CA SER A 137 -41.66 22.48 31.52
C SER A 137 -40.28 23.09 31.73
N SER A 138 -40.08 24.31 31.25
CA SER A 138 -38.79 25.03 31.27
C SER A 138 -38.33 25.45 32.67
N THR A 139 -38.91 24.93 33.75
CA THR A 139 -38.80 25.52 35.08
C THR A 139 -38.02 24.71 36.10
N ASN A 140 -37.75 23.39 35.94
CA ASN A 140 -36.75 22.57 36.67
C ASN A 140 -37.15 21.08 36.82
N TRP A 141 -36.16 20.21 37.15
CA TRP A 141 -36.40 18.89 37.75
C TRP A 141 -36.94 19.05 39.18
N TYR A 142 -37.84 18.17 39.59
CA TYR A 142 -38.45 18.16 40.92
C TYR A 142 -38.48 16.75 41.52
N GLU A 143 -38.43 16.65 42.84
CA GLU A 143 -38.57 15.37 43.55
C GLU A 143 -39.99 14.85 43.34
N TYR A 144 -40.10 13.67 42.74
CA TYR A 144 -41.36 13.04 42.37
C TYR A 144 -41.84 12.04 43.41
N GLN A 145 -40.91 11.21 43.89
CA GLN A 145 -41.19 10.12 44.81
C GLN A 145 -39.95 9.80 45.63
N ASP A 146 -40.16 9.46 46.90
CA ASP A 146 -39.17 8.92 47.82
C ASP A 146 -39.56 7.47 48.17
N LEU A 147 -38.70 6.53 47.82
CA LEU A 147 -38.90 5.10 48.06
C LEU A 147 -38.28 4.62 49.40
N GLY A 148 -37.79 5.53 50.24
CA GLY A 148 -37.13 5.23 51.51
C GLY A 148 -35.60 5.12 51.40
N ASN A 149 -34.90 4.82 52.50
CA ASN A 149 -33.42 4.79 52.60
C ASN A 149 -32.72 3.67 51.79
N ASP A 150 -33.04 3.55 50.51
CA ASP A 150 -32.44 2.62 49.57
C ASP A 150 -31.46 3.34 48.63
N ASN A 151 -30.41 2.67 48.17
CA ASN A 151 -29.54 3.26 47.14
C ASN A 151 -29.98 2.73 45.78
N LEU A 152 -30.70 3.57 45.03
CA LEU A 152 -31.10 3.26 43.66
C LEU A 152 -29.83 3.25 42.77
N LYS A 153 -29.74 2.28 41.85
CA LYS A 153 -28.53 2.03 41.05
C LYS A 153 -28.66 2.36 39.60
N SER A 154 -29.71 1.87 38.97
CA SER A 154 -29.93 1.99 37.54
C SER A 154 -31.42 2.08 37.26
N ILE A 155 -31.76 2.84 36.22
CA ILE A 155 -33.12 3.05 35.76
C ILE A 155 -33.18 2.88 34.25
N ASP A 156 -34.17 2.11 33.78
CA ASP A 156 -34.48 2.07 32.38
C ASP A 156 -35.98 2.14 32.11
N MET A 157 -36.32 2.70 30.96
CA MET A 157 -37.69 3.00 30.53
C MET A 157 -37.88 2.52 29.09
N PHE A 158 -38.89 1.69 28.87
CA PHE A 158 -39.26 1.25 27.53
C PHE A 158 -40.33 2.12 26.90
N ASN A 159 -41.36 2.48 27.67
CA ASN A 159 -42.44 3.35 27.23
C ASN A 159 -43.07 4.10 28.41
N GLU A 160 -44.11 4.90 28.15
CA GLU A 160 -44.73 5.78 29.14
C GLU A 160 -45.39 5.03 30.32
N THR A 161 -45.59 3.73 30.17
CA THR A 161 -46.28 2.86 31.14
C THR A 161 -45.41 1.71 31.66
N TYR A 162 -44.15 1.62 31.23
CA TYR A 162 -43.26 0.54 31.64
C TYR A 162 -41.81 1.00 31.78
N GLY A 163 -41.29 0.82 32.99
CA GLY A 163 -39.91 1.08 33.37
C GLY A 163 -39.54 0.31 34.62
N ILE A 164 -38.24 0.14 34.85
CA ILE A 164 -37.69 -0.65 35.95
C ILE A 164 -36.57 0.15 36.62
N ILE A 165 -36.55 0.11 37.95
CA ILE A 165 -35.43 0.58 38.77
C ILE A 165 -34.88 -0.60 39.55
N ALA A 166 -33.56 -0.73 39.55
CA ALA A 166 -32.82 -1.67 40.38
C ALA A 166 -32.13 -0.94 41.55
N SER A 167 -32.08 -1.56 42.72
CA SER A 167 -31.57 -0.95 43.95
C SER A 167 -30.63 -1.87 44.73
N ASP A 168 -29.73 -1.29 45.54
CA ASP A 168 -28.80 -2.03 46.41
C ASP A 168 -29.50 -2.90 47.46
N SER A 169 -30.71 -2.55 47.88
CA SER A 169 -31.47 -3.33 48.86
C SER A 169 -31.95 -4.69 48.32
N ARG A 170 -31.73 -4.96 47.03
CA ARG A 170 -32.28 -6.06 46.20
C ARG A 170 -33.67 -5.79 45.64
N GLU A 171 -34.26 -4.66 45.98
CA GLU A 171 -35.61 -4.33 45.55
C GLU A 171 -35.63 -3.90 44.08
N ILE A 172 -36.59 -4.45 43.34
CA ILE A 172 -36.88 -4.04 41.96
C ILE A 172 -38.18 -3.27 41.98
N PHE A 173 -38.15 -2.02 41.52
CA PHE A 173 -39.33 -1.18 41.39
C PHE A 173 -39.78 -1.15 39.94
N SER A 174 -41.09 -1.09 39.72
CA SER A 174 -41.69 -0.99 38.39
C SER A 174 -42.55 0.27 38.29
N TRP A 175 -42.47 0.93 37.13
CA TRP A 175 -43.32 2.04 36.75
C TRP A 175 -44.56 1.52 36.04
N ASN A 176 -45.74 2.00 36.45
CA ASN A 176 -47.03 1.60 35.88
C ASN A 176 -47.72 2.72 35.07
N GLY A 177 -47.04 3.83 34.78
CA GLY A 177 -47.64 5.02 34.16
C GLY A 177 -48.05 6.10 35.17
N VAL A 178 -48.09 5.78 36.46
CA VAL A 178 -48.53 6.69 37.52
C VAL A 178 -47.54 6.76 38.68
N SER A 179 -47.01 5.64 39.17
CA SER A 179 -46.10 5.62 40.31
C SER A 179 -45.09 4.50 40.20
N TRP A 180 -43.96 4.65 40.90
CA TRP A 180 -43.05 3.54 41.13
C TRP A 180 -43.54 2.71 42.32
N SER A 181 -43.58 1.39 42.16
CA SER A 181 -43.93 0.45 43.23
C SER A 181 -43.01 -0.75 43.21
N SER A 182 -42.70 -1.28 44.40
CA SER A 182 -41.96 -2.53 44.58
C SER A 182 -42.65 -3.66 43.80
N GLN A 183 -41.87 -4.36 42.99
CA GLN A 183 -42.31 -5.49 42.16
C GLN A 183 -41.83 -6.81 42.75
N GLN A 184 -40.55 -6.87 43.14
CA GLN A 184 -39.90 -8.08 43.63
C GLN A 184 -38.63 -7.72 44.40
N THR A 185 -38.38 -8.42 45.50
CA THR A 185 -37.07 -8.47 46.17
C THR A 185 -36.26 -9.67 45.65
N LEU A 186 -35.03 -9.45 45.21
CA LEU A 186 -34.12 -10.54 44.81
C LEU A 186 -33.56 -11.32 46.01
N ASP A 187 -32.93 -12.45 45.71
CA ASP A 187 -32.34 -13.36 46.68
C ASP A 187 -31.32 -12.67 47.62
N VAL A 188 -31.16 -13.21 48.83
CA VAL A 188 -30.23 -12.68 49.84
C VAL A 188 -28.79 -12.66 49.33
N GLY A 189 -28.10 -11.55 49.57
CA GLY A 189 -26.69 -11.37 49.20
C GLY A 189 -26.48 -10.88 47.76
N ILE A 190 -27.53 -10.65 46.99
CA ILE A 190 -27.46 -10.03 45.66
C ILE A 190 -27.42 -8.50 45.80
N SER A 191 -26.63 -7.82 44.98
CA SER A 191 -26.73 -6.38 44.79
C SER A 191 -26.85 -6.11 43.29
N PRO A 192 -28.04 -5.67 42.81
CA PRO A 192 -28.22 -5.19 41.46
C PRO A 192 -27.25 -4.05 41.10
N ALA A 193 -26.71 -4.09 39.90
CA ALA A 193 -25.78 -3.08 39.41
C ALA A 193 -26.39 -2.24 38.29
N ASP A 194 -27.07 -2.89 37.33
CA ASP A 194 -27.60 -2.22 36.15
C ASP A 194 -28.87 -2.94 35.64
N VAL A 195 -29.76 -2.20 35.00
CA VAL A 195 -30.98 -2.72 34.39
C VAL A 195 -31.09 -2.24 32.96
N ASP A 196 -31.56 -3.12 32.07
CA ASP A 196 -31.82 -2.78 30.68
C ASP A 196 -33.07 -3.51 30.17
N ILE A 197 -33.93 -2.76 29.49
CA ILE A 197 -35.22 -3.20 28.98
C ILE A 197 -35.17 -3.17 27.46
N TYR A 198 -35.22 -4.34 26.84
CA TYR A 198 -35.34 -4.43 25.40
C TYR A 198 -36.74 -4.08 24.92
N ASN A 199 -37.75 -4.69 25.56
CA ASN A 199 -39.15 -4.44 25.24
C ASN A 199 -40.06 -4.72 26.46
N SER A 200 -41.37 -4.58 26.28
CA SER A 200 -42.36 -4.83 27.35
C SER A 200 -42.38 -6.26 27.90
N THR A 201 -41.64 -7.18 27.28
CA THR A 201 -41.55 -8.58 27.67
C THR A 201 -40.17 -9.01 28.10
N LEU A 202 -39.09 -8.41 27.62
CA LEU A 202 -37.72 -8.87 27.90
C LEU A 202 -36.92 -7.76 28.56
N ALA A 203 -36.45 -8.05 29.77
CA ALA A 203 -35.56 -7.17 30.53
C ALA A 203 -34.52 -8.00 31.29
N PHE A 204 -33.37 -7.39 31.55
CA PHE A 204 -32.29 -8.00 32.30
C PHE A 204 -31.77 -7.07 33.39
N ILE A 205 -31.28 -7.67 34.47
CA ILE A 205 -30.57 -6.99 35.56
C ILE A 205 -29.22 -7.69 35.74
N SER A 206 -28.14 -6.92 35.71
CA SER A 206 -26.83 -7.41 36.15
C SER A 206 -26.65 -7.16 37.64
N THR A 207 -25.74 -7.91 38.25
CA THR A 207 -25.47 -7.81 39.69
C THR A 207 -23.97 -7.75 39.97
N SER A 208 -23.60 -7.09 41.06
CA SER A 208 -22.23 -7.04 41.57
C SER A 208 -21.66 -8.42 41.90
N ASN A 209 -22.51 -9.42 42.11
CA ASN A 209 -22.06 -10.78 42.46
C ASN A 209 -21.87 -11.68 41.23
N GLY A 210 -22.05 -11.14 40.02
CA GLY A 210 -21.87 -11.89 38.78
C GLY A 210 -23.05 -12.77 38.41
N LEU A 211 -24.24 -12.43 38.88
CA LEU A 211 -25.48 -13.03 38.40
C LEU A 211 -26.17 -12.09 37.42
N ILE A 212 -26.90 -12.68 36.48
CA ILE A 212 -27.80 -11.98 35.57
C ILE A 212 -29.21 -12.47 35.85
N TYR A 213 -30.12 -11.55 36.14
CA TYR A 213 -31.54 -11.84 36.27
C TYR A 213 -32.25 -11.48 34.97
N LYS A 214 -33.18 -12.32 34.56
CA LYS A 214 -34.00 -12.16 33.36
C LYS A 214 -35.46 -12.12 33.73
N LYS A 215 -36.21 -11.25 33.06
CA LYS A 215 -37.68 -11.21 33.12
C LYS A 215 -38.25 -11.46 31.73
N ILE A 216 -39.26 -12.34 31.68
CA ILE A 216 -40.04 -12.63 30.47
C ILE A 216 -41.52 -12.33 30.74
N GLY A 217 -42.09 -11.35 30.04
CA GLY A 217 -43.45 -10.87 30.25
C GLY A 217 -43.68 -10.36 31.67
N ASN A 218 -44.80 -10.76 32.27
CA ASN A 218 -45.16 -10.43 33.65
C ASN A 218 -44.66 -11.46 34.67
N ASN A 219 -43.78 -12.38 34.27
CA ASN A 219 -43.24 -13.37 35.18
C ASN A 219 -42.27 -12.73 36.18
N ALA A 220 -41.99 -13.46 37.27
CA ALA A 220 -40.96 -13.07 38.23
C ALA A 220 -39.57 -13.04 37.57
N TRP A 221 -38.70 -12.20 38.11
CA TRP A 221 -37.28 -12.20 37.79
C TRP A 221 -36.66 -13.52 38.24
N VAL A 222 -35.96 -14.16 37.32
CA VAL A 222 -35.28 -15.44 37.54
C VAL A 222 -33.80 -15.27 37.25
N ASN A 223 -32.95 -15.92 38.04
CA ASN A 223 -31.52 -16.00 37.76
C ASN A 223 -31.32 -16.80 36.46
N GLU A 224 -30.65 -16.20 35.49
CA GLU A 224 -30.32 -16.79 34.20
C GLU A 224 -28.94 -17.46 34.31
N PRO A 225 -28.88 -18.80 34.41
CA PRO A 225 -27.62 -19.49 34.65
C PRO A 225 -26.67 -19.34 33.45
N TYR A 226 -25.43 -18.99 33.74
CA TYR A 226 -24.34 -18.98 32.76
C TYR A 226 -23.00 -19.34 33.42
N LEU A 227 -22.01 -19.74 32.62
CA LEU A 227 -20.75 -20.30 33.11
C LEU A 227 -19.78 -19.22 33.62
N SER A 228 -20.06 -18.53 34.73
CA SER A 228 -19.02 -17.80 35.45
C SER A 228 -19.28 -17.75 36.95
N THR A 229 -18.27 -18.06 37.74
CA THR A 229 -18.27 -17.93 39.20
C THR A 229 -17.19 -16.91 39.57
N ASN A 230 -17.61 -15.78 40.17
CA ASN A 230 -16.79 -14.76 40.89
C ASN A 230 -16.40 -13.46 40.15
N SER A 231 -17.22 -12.94 39.22
CA SER A 231 -16.96 -11.67 38.52
C SER A 231 -18.06 -10.63 38.77
N TYR A 232 -17.73 -9.39 39.13
CA TYR A 232 -18.73 -8.30 39.22
C TYR A 232 -19.23 -7.95 37.82
N ILE A 233 -20.54 -7.94 37.55
CA ILE A 233 -21.09 -7.37 36.31
C ILE A 233 -21.67 -5.98 36.62
N ASN A 234 -21.00 -4.94 36.14
CA ASN A 234 -21.36 -3.56 36.43
C ASN A 234 -22.42 -3.03 35.46
N THR A 235 -22.48 -3.55 34.23
CA THR A 235 -23.43 -3.03 33.24
C THR A 235 -23.96 -4.13 32.32
N ILE A 236 -25.15 -3.92 31.81
CA ILE A 236 -25.84 -4.80 30.87
C ILE A 236 -26.59 -3.98 29.82
N ARG A 237 -26.49 -4.35 28.54
CA ARG A 237 -27.16 -3.68 27.44
C ARG A 237 -27.66 -4.70 26.43
N ILE A 238 -28.93 -4.61 26.06
CA ILE A 238 -29.60 -5.46 25.09
C ILE A 238 -29.93 -4.61 23.88
N ILE A 239 -29.34 -4.98 22.74
CA ILE A 239 -29.51 -4.26 21.49
C ILE A 239 -30.74 -4.79 20.75
N ASN A 240 -30.91 -6.11 20.77
CA ASN A 240 -32.11 -6.78 20.26
C ASN A 240 -32.36 -8.11 20.98
N ASP A 241 -33.47 -8.76 20.62
CA ASP A 241 -33.85 -10.07 21.17
C ASP A 241 -32.77 -11.15 21.02
N THR A 242 -31.89 -11.04 20.03
CA THR A 242 -30.79 -11.99 19.75
C THR A 242 -29.39 -11.50 20.12
N PHE A 243 -29.23 -10.25 20.55
CA PHE A 243 -27.92 -9.66 20.77
C PHE A 243 -27.90 -8.65 21.91
N GLY A 244 -26.99 -8.86 22.85
CA GLY A 244 -26.73 -7.98 23.98
C GLY A 244 -25.37 -8.28 24.59
N PHE A 245 -24.91 -7.42 25.48
CA PHE A 245 -23.64 -7.58 26.17
C PHE A 245 -23.76 -7.17 27.64
N ALA A 246 -22.95 -7.79 28.50
CA ALA A 246 -22.80 -7.43 29.89
C ALA A 246 -21.30 -7.31 30.22
N ILE A 247 -20.90 -6.29 30.98
CA ILE A 247 -19.49 -5.93 31.23
C ILE A 247 -19.19 -5.85 32.74
N GLY A 248 -18.01 -6.36 33.15
CA GLY A 248 -17.62 -6.53 34.55
C GLY A 248 -16.12 -6.41 34.91
N ASN A 249 -15.79 -6.42 36.21
CA ASN A 249 -14.46 -6.05 36.77
C ASN A 249 -13.35 -7.12 36.73
N SER A 250 -13.64 -8.38 36.35
CA SER A 250 -12.59 -9.42 36.29
C SER A 250 -12.18 -9.72 34.86
N ILE A 251 -10.90 -10.09 34.68
CA ILE A 251 -10.29 -10.59 33.44
C ILE A 251 -11.24 -11.60 32.78
N GLY A 252 -11.93 -11.21 31.70
CA GLY A 252 -13.02 -12.01 31.12
C GLY A 252 -14.42 -11.35 31.12
N GLY A 253 -14.54 -10.11 31.58
CA GLY A 253 -15.81 -9.48 31.96
C GLY A 253 -16.85 -9.18 30.86
N LEU A 254 -16.64 -9.53 29.59
CA LEU A 254 -17.67 -9.36 28.55
C LEU A 254 -18.42 -10.67 28.30
N ILE A 255 -19.72 -10.62 28.50
CA ILE A 255 -20.64 -11.74 28.30
C ILE A 255 -21.61 -11.33 27.20
N LEU A 256 -21.82 -12.18 26.19
CA LEU A 256 -22.75 -11.90 25.10
C LEU A 256 -24.04 -12.70 25.23
N TRP A 257 -25.15 -12.01 25.01
CA TRP A 257 -26.46 -12.62 24.80
C TRP A 257 -26.59 -12.99 23.33
N ASN A 258 -26.97 -14.23 23.04
CA ASN A 258 -27.17 -14.75 21.68
C ASN A 258 -28.65 -15.01 21.31
N GLY A 259 -29.59 -14.53 22.13
CA GLY A 259 -31.02 -14.81 22.00
C GLY A 259 -31.54 -15.99 22.81
N THR A 260 -30.65 -16.84 23.32
CA THR A 260 -31.03 -18.02 24.09
C THR A 260 -30.31 -18.12 25.42
N SER A 261 -29.02 -17.80 25.45
CA SER A 261 -28.19 -17.85 26.65
C SER A 261 -27.13 -16.75 26.65
N TRP A 262 -26.64 -16.45 27.85
CA TRP A 262 -25.42 -15.67 28.04
C TRP A 262 -24.21 -16.58 27.87
N ASN A 263 -23.31 -16.21 26.98
CA ASN A 263 -22.07 -16.93 26.75
C ASN A 263 -20.90 -16.01 27.05
N ASN A 264 -19.93 -16.51 27.81
CA ASN A 264 -18.65 -15.84 27.93
C ASN A 264 -18.01 -15.82 26.55
N THR A 265 -17.98 -14.66 25.93
CA THR A 265 -16.93 -14.38 24.98
C THR A 265 -15.66 -14.19 25.76
N TYR A 266 -14.59 -14.89 25.39
CA TYR A 266 -13.27 -14.54 25.90
C TYR A 266 -12.97 -13.13 25.39
N PRO A 267 -13.08 -12.08 26.21
CA PRO A 267 -12.90 -10.74 25.74
C PRO A 267 -11.40 -10.49 25.63
N GLY A 268 -10.98 -9.97 24.49
CA GLY A 268 -9.75 -9.18 24.43
C GLY A 268 -9.91 -7.93 25.29
N TYR A 269 -9.68 -8.02 26.60
CA TYR A 269 -9.48 -6.86 27.48
C TYR A 269 -8.05 -6.90 28.04
N TYR A 270 -7.34 -5.76 27.93
CA TYR A 270 -6.05 -5.42 28.54
C TYR A 270 -4.95 -6.49 28.56
N TYR A 271 -4.90 -7.36 27.55
CA TYR A 271 -3.78 -8.27 27.44
C TYR A 271 -2.60 -7.53 26.81
N GLN A 272 -1.70 -6.92 27.59
CA GLN A 272 -0.54 -6.17 27.07
C GLN A 272 0.57 -7.04 26.47
N GLY A 273 0.35 -8.35 26.29
CA GLY A 273 1.39 -9.23 25.75
C GLY A 273 2.48 -9.64 26.75
N ASN A 274 2.28 -9.43 28.05
CA ASN A 274 3.38 -9.47 29.03
C ASN A 274 3.22 -10.50 30.16
N SER A 275 2.23 -11.40 30.10
CA SER A 275 2.04 -12.38 31.17
C SER A 275 2.81 -13.67 30.88
N THR A 276 3.60 -14.08 31.87
CA THR A 276 4.45 -15.29 31.87
C THR A 276 3.76 -16.51 32.48
N ASN A 277 2.55 -16.36 33.01
CA ASN A 277 1.82 -17.42 33.71
C ASN A 277 1.02 -18.29 32.72
N GLY A 278 1.70 -19.17 31.98
CA GLY A 278 1.06 -20.17 31.12
C GLY A 278 0.82 -21.49 31.86
N ILE A 279 -0.32 -22.15 31.62
CA ILE A 279 -0.57 -23.53 32.07
C ILE A 279 -0.31 -24.48 30.89
N SER A 280 0.56 -25.47 31.08
CA SER A 280 0.69 -26.60 30.17
C SER A 280 -0.38 -27.64 30.51
N CYS A 281 -1.27 -27.94 29.56
CA CYS A 281 -2.32 -28.94 29.74
C CYS A 281 -1.86 -30.31 29.21
N ASN A 282 -2.18 -31.38 29.94
CA ASN A 282 -1.84 -32.76 29.56
C ASN A 282 -2.98 -33.50 28.83
N ASP A 283 -4.17 -32.90 28.69
CA ASP A 283 -5.34 -33.50 27.99
C ASP A 283 -6.26 -32.39 27.40
N PRO A 284 -6.82 -32.59 26.18
CA PRO A 284 -7.76 -31.66 25.51
C PRO A 284 -9.00 -31.24 26.32
N THR A 285 -9.46 -32.03 27.28
CA THR A 285 -10.64 -31.73 28.11
C THR A 285 -10.34 -30.81 29.30
N SER A 286 -9.13 -30.93 29.87
CA SER A 286 -8.68 -30.14 31.04
C SER A 286 -8.51 -28.64 30.75
N CYS A 287 -8.42 -28.28 29.48
CA CYS A 287 -8.06 -26.95 28.99
C CYS A 287 -9.29 -26.13 28.51
N ALA A 288 -10.47 -26.75 28.43
CA ALA A 288 -11.70 -26.07 27.98
C ALA A 288 -12.27 -25.07 29.01
N LEU A 289 -11.81 -25.13 30.27
CA LEU A 289 -12.41 -24.45 31.42
C LEU A 289 -11.48 -23.46 32.15
N LEU A 290 -10.23 -23.27 31.69
CA LEU A 290 -9.26 -22.38 32.33
C LEU A 290 -8.73 -21.30 31.37
N GLN A 291 -8.42 -20.12 31.94
CA GLN A 291 -7.77 -19.02 31.23
C GLN A 291 -6.39 -19.47 30.74
N ASN A 292 -6.25 -19.73 29.43
CA ASN A 292 -4.94 -20.01 28.84
C ASN A 292 -4.28 -18.70 28.39
N ILE A 293 -3.42 -18.17 29.26
CA ILE A 293 -2.71 -16.91 29.02
C ILE A 293 -1.79 -16.99 27.79
N ALA A 294 -1.29 -18.18 27.42
CA ALA A 294 -0.49 -18.36 26.21
C ALA A 294 -1.31 -18.15 24.93
N THR A 295 -2.58 -18.60 24.92
CA THR A 295 -3.52 -18.31 23.83
C THR A 295 -3.76 -16.80 23.68
N LEU A 296 -3.94 -16.09 24.79
CA LEU A 296 -4.12 -14.63 24.79
C LEU A 296 -2.86 -13.89 24.32
N ASN A 297 -1.67 -14.35 24.72
CA ASN A 297 -0.36 -13.88 24.23
C ASN A 297 -0.24 -13.96 22.71
N ALA A 298 -0.57 -15.12 22.15
CA ALA A 298 -0.48 -15.35 20.72
C ALA A 298 -1.45 -14.45 19.95
N ASN A 299 -2.69 -14.34 20.43
CA ASN A 299 -3.71 -13.47 19.83
C ASN A 299 -3.26 -12.00 19.85
N TYR A 300 -2.86 -11.48 21.02
CA TYR A 300 -2.40 -10.09 21.15
C TYR A 300 -1.21 -9.79 20.25
N SER A 301 -0.22 -10.68 20.20
CA SER A 301 0.95 -10.51 19.33
C SER A 301 0.55 -10.40 17.85
N SER A 302 -0.47 -11.17 17.45
CA SER A 302 -1.04 -11.11 16.10
C SER A 302 -1.76 -9.78 15.83
N CYS A 303 -2.62 -9.32 16.75
CA CYS A 303 -3.30 -8.03 16.58
C CYS A 303 -2.28 -6.88 16.56
N ARG A 304 -1.27 -6.93 17.44
CA ARG A 304 -0.21 -5.93 17.55
C ARG A 304 0.61 -5.81 16.27
N ILE A 305 1.10 -6.93 15.72
CA ILE A 305 1.94 -6.88 14.51
C ILE A 305 1.13 -6.39 13.29
N ASN A 306 -0.17 -6.70 13.24
CA ASN A 306 -1.06 -6.14 12.23
C ASN A 306 -1.27 -4.63 12.40
N GLN A 307 -1.47 -4.14 13.62
CA GLN A 307 -1.72 -2.71 13.85
C GLN A 307 -0.45 -1.85 13.75
N GLU A 308 0.67 -2.34 14.30
CA GLU A 308 1.92 -1.57 14.38
C GLU A 308 2.77 -1.66 13.11
N GLN A 309 2.70 -2.80 12.40
CA GLN A 309 3.55 -3.08 11.24
C GLN A 309 2.74 -3.34 9.96
N ASN A 310 1.40 -3.24 10.01
CA ASN A 310 0.51 -3.59 8.90
C ASN A 310 0.78 -5.00 8.35
N ALA A 311 1.22 -5.91 9.22
CA ALA A 311 1.57 -7.27 8.85
C ALA A 311 0.33 -8.18 8.84
N THR A 312 0.21 -9.02 7.81
CA THR A 312 -0.81 -10.06 7.74
C THR A 312 -0.34 -11.33 8.45
N VAL A 313 -1.13 -11.90 9.36
CA VAL A 313 -0.80 -13.13 10.09
C VAL A 313 -1.74 -14.27 9.70
N HIS A 314 -1.21 -15.26 9.00
CA HIS A 314 -1.90 -16.53 8.74
C HIS A 314 -1.55 -17.53 9.85
N SER A 315 -2.54 -18.27 10.35
CA SER A 315 -2.34 -19.29 11.40
C SER A 315 -2.52 -20.69 10.81
N ILE A 316 -1.54 -21.57 11.01
CA ILE A 316 -1.53 -22.92 10.43
C ILE A 316 -1.35 -23.94 11.56
N GLY A 317 -2.31 -24.83 11.74
CA GLY A 317 -2.24 -25.91 12.71
C GLY A 317 -1.94 -27.25 12.05
N PHE A 318 -0.96 -28.00 12.58
CA PHE A 318 -0.63 -29.35 12.12
C PHE A 318 -1.00 -30.41 13.17
N GLY A 319 -1.65 -31.49 12.73
CA GLY A 319 -2.09 -32.60 13.60
C GLY A 319 -3.56 -32.50 14.01
N PRO A 320 -3.99 -33.10 15.14
CA PRO A 320 -5.38 -33.18 15.56
C PRO A 320 -5.94 -31.84 16.10
N VAL A 321 -5.47 -30.70 15.59
CA VAL A 321 -5.89 -29.35 15.97
C VAL A 321 -7.37 -29.09 15.72
N THR A 322 -7.98 -29.72 14.72
CA THR A 322 -9.43 -29.62 14.47
C THR A 322 -10.27 -30.35 15.53
N THR A 323 -9.71 -31.39 16.16
CA THR A 323 -10.39 -32.17 17.20
C THR A 323 -10.27 -31.58 18.60
N CYS A 324 -9.42 -30.56 18.79
CA CYS A 324 -9.26 -29.85 20.05
C CYS A 324 -9.88 -28.44 19.93
N ALA A 325 -11.00 -28.22 20.63
CA ALA A 325 -11.75 -26.97 20.56
C ALA A 325 -10.92 -25.74 20.97
N LEU A 326 -10.00 -25.89 21.94
CA LEU A 326 -9.15 -24.79 22.39
C LEU A 326 -8.11 -24.38 21.33
N SER A 327 -7.46 -25.35 20.67
CA SER A 327 -6.42 -25.05 19.67
C SER A 327 -7.03 -24.50 18.38
N ALA A 328 -8.17 -25.05 17.93
CA ALA A 328 -8.92 -24.51 16.81
C ALA A 328 -9.35 -23.05 17.06
N ARG A 329 -9.92 -22.76 18.25
CA ARG A 329 -10.31 -21.39 18.63
C ARG A 329 -9.11 -20.44 18.75
N THR A 330 -7.99 -20.92 19.29
CA THR A 330 -6.75 -20.13 19.41
C THR A 330 -6.27 -19.70 18.03
N LEU A 331 -6.07 -20.66 17.11
CA LEU A 331 -5.56 -20.37 15.77
C LEU A 331 -6.52 -19.49 14.97
N LEU A 332 -7.82 -19.78 15.02
CA LEU A 332 -8.84 -18.94 14.37
C LEU A 332 -8.77 -17.47 14.86
N SER A 333 -8.54 -17.27 16.17
CA SER A 333 -8.44 -15.93 16.75
C SER A 333 -7.15 -15.21 16.31
N ILE A 334 -6.03 -15.93 16.21
CA ILE A 334 -4.75 -15.39 15.69
C ILE A 334 -4.94 -14.87 14.27
N ALA A 335 -5.52 -15.68 13.37
CA ALA A 335 -5.76 -15.28 11.99
C ALA A 335 -6.71 -14.09 11.87
N ALA A 336 -7.82 -14.11 12.62
CA ALA A 336 -8.80 -13.02 12.61
C ALA A 336 -8.18 -11.69 13.05
N CYS A 337 -7.35 -11.71 14.10
CA CYS A 337 -6.67 -10.49 14.57
C CYS A 337 -5.59 -9.99 13.62
N GLY A 338 -4.89 -10.91 12.95
CA GLY A 338 -3.81 -10.59 12.03
C GLY A 338 -4.27 -10.24 10.62
N ASN A 339 -5.58 -10.07 10.39
CA ASN A 339 -6.18 -9.90 9.06
C ASN A 339 -5.79 -11.00 8.05
N GLY A 340 -5.53 -12.22 8.54
CA GLY A 340 -5.11 -13.37 7.74
C GLY A 340 -6.10 -14.53 7.79
N SER A 341 -5.63 -15.68 7.32
CA SER A 341 -6.46 -16.88 7.16
C SER A 341 -6.02 -18.01 8.10
N TYR A 342 -6.99 -18.77 8.59
CA TYR A 342 -6.76 -19.97 9.39
C TYR A 342 -6.77 -21.22 8.52
N TYR A 343 -5.78 -22.09 8.73
CA TYR A 343 -5.67 -23.40 8.11
C TYR A 343 -5.37 -24.47 9.15
N ALA A 344 -5.92 -25.67 8.96
CA ALA A 344 -5.56 -26.84 9.74
C ALA A 344 -5.57 -28.09 8.88
N SER A 345 -4.59 -28.97 9.12
CA SER A 345 -4.45 -30.24 8.43
C SER A 345 -3.67 -31.23 9.28
N ASP A 346 -4.01 -32.51 9.23
CA ASP A 346 -3.19 -33.62 9.69
C ASP A 346 -2.43 -34.31 8.53
N ASN A 347 -2.68 -33.87 7.28
CA ASN A 347 -2.08 -34.38 6.06
C ASN A 347 -0.96 -33.46 5.56
N ALA A 348 0.24 -34.05 5.38
CA ALA A 348 1.45 -33.33 4.95
C ALA A 348 1.34 -32.72 3.54
N THR A 349 0.65 -33.37 2.60
CA THR A 349 0.48 -32.86 1.23
C THR A 349 -0.43 -31.64 1.19
N GLN A 350 -1.51 -31.63 1.98
CA GLN A 350 -2.37 -30.46 2.12
C GLN A 350 -1.64 -29.31 2.81
N LEU A 351 -0.81 -29.62 3.80
CA LEU A 351 0.03 -28.61 4.48
C LEU A 351 1.00 -27.94 3.50
N GLN A 352 1.63 -28.72 2.61
CA GLN A 352 2.49 -28.20 1.55
C GLN A 352 1.74 -27.21 0.64
N GLN A 353 0.52 -27.55 0.21
CA GLN A 353 -0.31 -26.67 -0.63
C GLN A 353 -0.68 -25.36 0.08
N ILE A 354 -0.99 -25.42 1.38
CA ILE A 354 -1.28 -24.22 2.18
C ILE A 354 -0.07 -23.28 2.19
N TYR A 355 1.12 -23.80 2.47
CA TYR A 355 2.34 -22.99 2.46
C TYR A 355 2.64 -22.41 1.08
N GLU A 356 2.48 -23.20 0.00
CA GLU A 356 2.70 -22.74 -1.37
C GLU A 356 1.80 -21.55 -1.73
N ASN A 357 0.50 -21.61 -1.38
CA ASN A 357 -0.44 -20.51 -1.63
C ASN A 357 -0.08 -19.24 -0.85
N ILE A 358 0.31 -19.37 0.42
CA ILE A 358 0.73 -18.22 1.24
C ILE A 358 2.01 -17.60 0.66
N SER A 359 2.99 -18.42 0.26
CA SER A 359 4.23 -17.94 -0.36
C SER A 359 3.95 -17.15 -1.64
N GLN A 360 3.04 -17.61 -2.50
CA GLN A 360 2.64 -16.87 -3.70
C GLN A 360 2.04 -15.49 -3.37
N SER A 361 1.20 -15.40 -2.33
CA SER A 361 0.61 -14.13 -1.90
C SER A 361 1.64 -13.13 -1.35
N ILE A 362 2.68 -13.61 -0.65
CA ILE A 362 3.76 -12.76 -0.12
C ILE A 362 4.59 -12.18 -1.27
N VAL A 363 4.94 -13.01 -2.27
CA VAL A 363 5.71 -12.58 -3.45
C VAL A 363 5.01 -11.43 -4.19
N GLN A 364 3.67 -11.48 -4.30
CA GLN A 364 2.89 -10.43 -4.95
C GLN A 364 2.91 -9.09 -4.18
N LEU A 365 3.03 -9.12 -2.84
CA LEU A 365 3.08 -7.92 -1.99
C LEU A 365 4.46 -7.26 -1.92
N SER A 366 5.55 -8.00 -2.17
CA SER A 366 6.93 -7.56 -1.94
C SER A 366 7.55 -6.65 -3.02
N TYR A 367 6.83 -6.32 -4.09
CA TYR A 367 7.35 -5.43 -5.14
C TYR A 367 7.26 -3.94 -4.74
N ALA A 368 8.21 -3.49 -3.91
CA ALA A 368 8.49 -2.07 -3.63
C ALA A 368 9.82 -1.66 -4.28
N GLN A 369 9.78 -0.69 -5.19
CA GLN A 369 10.94 -0.28 -5.99
C GLN A 369 11.91 0.59 -5.17
N GLN A 370 13.21 0.23 -5.14
CA GLN A 370 14.28 1.05 -4.55
C GLN A 370 15.33 1.40 -5.63
N THR A 371 15.70 2.69 -5.72
CA THR A 371 16.66 3.18 -6.73
C THR A 371 17.95 3.65 -6.07
N ALA A 372 19.09 3.06 -6.45
CA ALA A 372 20.43 3.51 -6.07
C ALA A 372 21.10 4.25 -7.23
N THR A 373 21.63 5.46 -6.97
CA THR A 373 22.36 6.25 -7.99
C THR A 373 23.85 6.19 -7.71
N THR A 374 24.67 5.84 -8.70
CA THR A 374 26.12 5.69 -8.58
C THR A 374 26.85 6.37 -9.75
N ILE A 375 28.05 6.89 -9.50
CA ILE A 375 28.95 7.51 -10.48
C ILE A 375 30.30 6.79 -10.37
N GLY A 376 30.71 6.03 -11.39
CA GLY A 376 31.96 5.25 -11.43
C GLY A 376 31.77 3.72 -11.52
N ASN A 377 32.78 2.95 -11.14
CA ASN A 377 32.69 1.48 -11.09
C ASN A 377 31.90 1.03 -9.85
N ALA A 378 30.73 0.43 -10.06
CA ALA A 378 29.93 -0.20 -9.01
C ALA A 378 29.73 -1.68 -9.31
N THR A 379 29.83 -2.52 -8.29
CA THR A 379 29.50 -3.94 -8.33
C THR A 379 28.25 -4.17 -7.49
N GLY A 380 27.21 -4.74 -8.08
CA GLY A 380 25.95 -5.05 -7.42
C GLY A 380 25.31 -6.30 -8.01
N ILE A 381 24.45 -6.96 -7.23
CA ILE A 381 23.65 -8.10 -7.67
C ILE A 381 22.31 -7.53 -8.11
N LEU A 382 21.95 -7.76 -9.38
CA LEU A 382 20.61 -7.47 -9.89
C LEU A 382 19.75 -8.71 -9.66
N TYR A 383 18.62 -8.53 -8.99
CA TYR A 383 17.61 -9.56 -8.91
C TYR A 383 16.76 -9.57 -10.19
N PRO A 384 16.05 -10.67 -10.52
CA PRO A 384 15.28 -10.79 -11.75
C PRO A 384 14.23 -9.68 -11.99
N ASP A 385 13.84 -8.96 -10.94
CA ASP A 385 12.90 -7.85 -10.91
C ASP A 385 13.56 -6.46 -10.82
N SER A 386 14.89 -6.41 -10.85
CA SER A 386 15.66 -5.17 -10.85
C SER A 386 15.77 -4.57 -12.26
N TYR A 387 15.83 -3.24 -12.36
CA TYR A 387 16.12 -2.54 -13.62
C TYR A 387 17.20 -1.47 -13.42
N ILE A 388 17.97 -1.17 -14.47
CA ILE A 388 18.99 -0.11 -14.47
C ILE A 388 18.40 1.12 -15.16
N ASN A 389 18.40 2.28 -14.49
CA ASN A 389 18.10 3.56 -15.11
C ASN A 389 19.42 4.29 -15.44
N LEU A 390 19.62 4.64 -16.71
CA LEU A 390 20.82 5.30 -17.21
C LEU A 390 20.50 6.75 -17.61
N ASN A 391 20.94 7.71 -16.79
CA ASN A 391 20.97 9.12 -17.19
C ASN A 391 22.31 9.42 -17.86
N TYR A 392 22.32 9.54 -19.18
CA TYR A 392 23.52 9.89 -19.94
C TYR A 392 23.27 11.15 -20.77
N THR A 393 24.29 11.98 -20.92
CA THR A 393 24.29 13.08 -21.88
C THR A 393 24.54 12.49 -23.25
N THR A 394 23.57 12.61 -24.16
CA THR A 394 23.76 12.24 -25.57
C THR A 394 24.93 13.04 -26.14
N VAL A 395 25.99 12.35 -26.56
CA VAL A 395 27.06 13.00 -27.34
C VAL A 395 26.42 13.46 -28.64
N LYS A 396 26.45 14.76 -28.92
CA LYS A 396 26.03 15.25 -30.24
C LYS A 396 26.93 14.57 -31.26
N ASN A 397 26.33 13.84 -32.19
CA ASN A 397 27.08 13.24 -33.29
C ASN A 397 27.94 14.35 -33.93
N PRO A 398 29.24 14.08 -34.17
CA PRO A 398 30.09 15.05 -34.84
C PRO A 398 29.46 15.42 -36.18
N PHE A 399 29.61 16.70 -36.55
CA PHE A 399 29.24 17.15 -37.89
C PHE A 399 29.93 16.26 -38.93
N GLY A 400 29.17 15.77 -39.90
CA GLY A 400 29.63 14.90 -40.98
C GLY A 400 28.56 13.94 -41.49
N LEU A 401 28.87 13.25 -42.59
CA LEU A 401 28.04 12.17 -43.11
C LEU A 401 28.18 10.95 -42.19
N ILE A 402 27.06 10.42 -41.71
CA ILE A 402 26.98 9.20 -40.91
C ILE A 402 26.80 8.01 -41.85
N ILE A 403 27.74 7.07 -41.83
CA ILE A 403 27.76 5.88 -42.69
C ILE A 403 27.78 4.64 -41.80
N SER A 404 26.80 3.76 -41.95
CA SER A 404 26.80 2.43 -41.34
C SER A 404 27.31 1.39 -42.33
N LEU A 405 28.33 0.63 -41.92
CA LEU A 405 28.99 -0.39 -42.72
C LEU A 405 28.79 -1.75 -42.06
N GLU A 406 28.60 -2.79 -42.88
CA GLU A 406 28.55 -4.18 -42.46
C GLU A 406 29.73 -4.97 -43.06
N LYS A 407 30.41 -5.77 -42.24
CA LYS A 407 31.47 -6.69 -42.65
C LYS A 407 31.19 -8.09 -42.11
N GLN A 408 31.29 -9.09 -42.97
CA GLN A 408 31.28 -10.51 -42.56
C GLN A 408 32.64 -10.87 -41.94
N PHE A 409 32.64 -11.87 -41.07
CA PHE A 409 33.89 -12.45 -40.58
C PHE A 409 34.64 -13.16 -41.71
N GLN A 410 35.97 -13.19 -41.61
CA GLN A 410 36.84 -13.85 -42.60
C GLN A 410 36.86 -15.37 -42.41
N ASN A 411 36.63 -15.83 -41.18
CA ASN A 411 36.52 -17.23 -40.81
C ASN A 411 35.61 -17.36 -39.58
N THR A 412 35.55 -18.56 -38.98
CA THR A 412 34.67 -18.82 -37.83
C THR A 412 34.94 -17.94 -36.60
N THR A 413 36.16 -17.41 -36.39
CA THR A 413 36.50 -16.69 -35.14
C THR A 413 37.06 -15.29 -35.37
N GLN A 414 37.52 -14.96 -36.58
CA GLN A 414 38.21 -13.73 -36.88
C GLN A 414 37.46 -12.90 -37.91
N GLY A 415 37.28 -11.63 -37.59
CA GLY A 415 36.81 -10.60 -38.50
C GLY A 415 37.74 -9.39 -38.41
N ASN A 416 37.65 -8.51 -39.39
CA ASN A 416 38.33 -7.24 -39.33
C ASN A 416 37.47 -6.13 -39.90
N PHE A 417 37.76 -4.93 -39.46
CA PHE A 417 37.22 -3.71 -40.04
C PHE A 417 38.25 -2.61 -39.91
N SER A 418 38.26 -1.72 -40.89
CA SER A 418 39.14 -0.57 -40.92
C SER A 418 38.33 0.71 -40.77
N THR A 419 38.91 1.69 -40.11
CA THR A 419 38.46 3.07 -40.25
C THR A 419 39.17 3.74 -41.40
N TYR A 420 38.58 4.82 -41.89
CA TYR A 420 39.16 5.61 -42.96
C TYR A 420 39.84 6.85 -42.38
N PRO A 421 40.85 7.42 -43.08
CA PRO A 421 41.45 8.68 -42.66
C PRO A 421 40.38 9.76 -42.47
N ASN A 422 40.53 10.56 -41.40
CA ASN A 422 39.62 11.63 -41.01
C ASN A 422 38.17 11.17 -40.74
N SER A 423 37.96 9.91 -40.34
CA SER A 423 36.67 9.41 -39.85
C SER A 423 36.72 9.12 -38.35
N THR A 424 35.57 9.28 -37.69
CA THR A 424 35.38 8.92 -36.27
C THR A 424 34.34 7.81 -36.18
N ILE A 425 34.65 6.71 -35.49
CA ILE A 425 33.65 5.69 -35.16
C ILE A 425 32.68 6.27 -34.13
N LEU A 426 31.39 6.19 -34.43
CA LEU A 426 30.32 6.56 -33.51
C LEU A 426 29.85 5.36 -32.69
N ASP A 427 29.70 4.22 -33.36
CA ASP A 427 29.23 2.98 -32.76
C ASP A 427 29.83 1.79 -33.52
N ALA A 428 30.07 0.69 -32.83
CA ALA A 428 30.54 -0.55 -33.41
C ALA A 428 29.99 -1.72 -32.61
N GLN A 429 29.56 -2.77 -33.29
CA GLN A 429 29.06 -3.98 -32.65
C GLN A 429 29.45 -5.22 -33.44
N VAL A 430 29.49 -6.34 -32.72
CA VAL A 430 29.68 -7.67 -33.27
C VAL A 430 28.45 -8.50 -32.97
N THR A 431 27.83 -9.01 -34.02
CA THR A 431 26.70 -9.91 -33.93
C THR A 431 27.22 -11.35 -34.04
N SER A 432 27.10 -12.08 -32.94
CA SER A 432 27.49 -13.48 -32.79
C SER A 432 26.32 -14.38 -33.14
N TYR A 433 26.53 -15.25 -34.14
CA TYR A 433 25.60 -16.31 -34.54
C TYR A 433 26.07 -17.65 -33.98
N SER A 434 25.91 -17.82 -32.67
CA SER A 434 26.51 -18.92 -31.91
C SER A 434 25.68 -20.23 -31.91
N GLY A 435 24.48 -20.21 -32.47
CA GLY A 435 23.56 -21.35 -32.52
C GLY A 435 23.27 -21.90 -31.11
N PRO A 436 23.45 -23.22 -30.88
CA PRO A 436 23.27 -23.82 -29.56
C PRO A 436 24.42 -23.54 -28.58
N ARG A 437 25.47 -22.83 -29.01
CA ARG A 437 26.64 -22.48 -28.20
C ARG A 437 26.47 -21.07 -27.65
N TRP A 438 27.21 -20.75 -26.60
CA TRP A 438 27.27 -19.41 -26.04
C TRP A 438 28.29 -18.57 -26.77
N THR A 439 28.07 -17.26 -26.76
CA THR A 439 29.14 -16.32 -27.09
C THR A 439 30.09 -16.24 -25.90
N ASP A 440 31.35 -16.61 -26.10
CA ASP A 440 32.34 -16.80 -25.02
C ASP A 440 33.15 -15.52 -24.77
N LYS A 441 34.05 -15.18 -25.70
CA LYS A 441 34.92 -14.01 -25.57
C LYS A 441 34.92 -13.17 -26.84
N LEU A 442 34.89 -11.86 -26.65
CA LEU A 442 35.16 -10.89 -27.71
C LEU A 442 36.44 -10.13 -27.36
N LYS A 443 37.39 -10.13 -28.29
CA LYS A 443 38.58 -9.29 -28.24
C LYS A 443 38.64 -8.36 -29.43
N LEU A 444 39.10 -7.13 -29.18
CA LEU A 444 39.44 -6.14 -30.20
C LEU A 444 40.92 -5.78 -30.04
N ASN A 445 41.76 -6.06 -31.04
CA ASN A 445 43.21 -5.74 -30.99
C ASN A 445 43.88 -6.23 -29.68
N GLU A 446 43.61 -7.48 -29.29
CA GLU A 446 44.01 -8.11 -28.02
C GLU A 446 43.34 -7.57 -26.73
N ASN A 447 42.63 -6.45 -26.78
CA ASN A 447 41.85 -5.97 -25.63
C ASN A 447 40.59 -6.83 -25.44
N LEU A 448 40.44 -7.38 -24.23
CA LEU A 448 39.27 -8.18 -23.87
C LEU A 448 38.07 -7.27 -23.61
N ILE A 449 37.09 -7.31 -24.51
CA ILE A 449 35.86 -6.50 -24.44
C ILE A 449 34.79 -7.24 -23.64
N TYR A 450 34.59 -8.51 -23.97
CA TYR A 450 33.56 -9.34 -23.36
C TYR A 450 34.16 -10.69 -22.98
N ASN A 451 33.76 -11.19 -21.81
CA ASN A 451 34.12 -12.52 -21.34
C ASN A 451 32.98 -13.09 -20.51
N ILE A 452 32.31 -14.12 -21.02
CA ILE A 452 31.20 -14.77 -20.34
C ILE A 452 31.62 -15.36 -19.00
N SER A 453 32.88 -15.79 -18.84
CA SER A 453 33.38 -16.43 -17.61
C SER A 453 33.36 -15.50 -16.38
N LYS A 454 33.14 -14.19 -16.56
CA LYS A 454 33.03 -13.22 -15.46
C LYS A 454 31.68 -13.29 -14.72
N TYR A 455 30.68 -14.01 -15.25
CA TYR A 455 29.30 -13.92 -14.77
C TYR A 455 28.79 -15.15 -13.96
N GLU A 456 29.69 -16.05 -13.52
CA GLU A 456 29.43 -17.24 -12.66
C GLU A 456 28.31 -18.23 -13.12
N LEU A 457 28.22 -19.42 -12.50
CA LEU A 457 27.59 -20.66 -13.02
C LEU A 457 26.06 -20.66 -13.28
N SER A 458 25.37 -19.52 -13.19
CA SER A 458 23.92 -19.41 -13.43
C SER A 458 23.62 -18.80 -14.79
N TYR A 459 24.03 -19.49 -15.86
CA TYR A 459 23.79 -19.02 -17.23
C TYR A 459 22.46 -19.53 -17.79
N ILE A 460 21.65 -18.61 -18.32
CA ILE A 460 20.52 -18.92 -19.20
C ILE A 460 21.07 -18.95 -20.64
N LEU A 461 20.54 -19.84 -21.49
CA LEU A 461 20.86 -19.83 -22.92
C LEU A 461 20.45 -18.47 -23.52
N LEU A 462 21.43 -17.57 -23.71
CA LEU A 462 21.20 -16.31 -24.43
C LEU A 462 20.90 -16.66 -25.90
N GLY A 463 19.79 -16.14 -26.42
CA GLY A 463 19.33 -16.44 -27.78
C GLY A 463 20.32 -16.01 -28.87
N ASP A 464 20.24 -16.68 -30.02
CA ASP A 464 20.93 -16.32 -31.26
C ASP A 464 19.99 -15.41 -32.10
N PRO A 465 20.42 -14.23 -32.58
CA PRO A 465 21.78 -13.68 -32.50
C PRO A 465 22.08 -12.87 -31.22
N TYR A 466 23.32 -12.97 -30.76
CA TYR A 466 23.81 -12.22 -29.60
C TYR A 466 24.71 -11.07 -30.04
N SER A 467 24.33 -9.83 -29.74
CA SER A 467 25.11 -8.64 -30.13
C SER A 467 25.94 -8.09 -28.98
N ILE A 468 27.22 -7.82 -29.25
CA ILE A 468 28.15 -7.24 -28.29
C ILE A 468 28.64 -5.90 -28.83
N LEU A 469 28.45 -4.84 -28.05
CA LEU A 469 28.94 -3.50 -28.38
C LEU A 469 30.46 -3.42 -28.19
N ILE A 470 31.13 -2.81 -29.15
CA ILE A 470 32.55 -2.45 -29.11
C ILE A 470 32.63 -0.96 -28.75
N PRO A 471 33.30 -0.60 -27.64
CA PRO A 471 33.55 0.80 -27.31
C PRO A 471 34.33 1.51 -28.42
N PRO A 472 33.81 2.60 -29.01
CA PRO A 472 34.50 3.32 -30.10
C PRO A 472 35.90 3.81 -29.72
N SER A 473 36.12 4.12 -28.44
CA SER A 473 37.42 4.56 -27.91
C SER A 473 38.54 3.53 -28.01
N LEU A 474 38.21 2.25 -28.21
CA LEU A 474 39.18 1.16 -28.31
C LEU A 474 39.53 0.80 -29.77
N ALA A 475 38.79 1.35 -30.73
CA ALA A 475 39.00 1.06 -32.14
C ALA A 475 40.14 1.93 -32.73
N LEU A 476 41.03 1.28 -33.46
CA LEU A 476 42.17 1.86 -34.17
C LEU A 476 41.86 1.98 -35.67
N ASN A 477 42.84 2.41 -36.47
CA ASN A 477 42.71 2.50 -37.92
C ASN A 477 42.46 1.13 -38.59
N GLN A 478 43.07 0.08 -38.03
CA GLN A 478 42.83 -1.30 -38.42
C GLN A 478 42.47 -2.08 -37.17
N ASN A 479 41.35 -2.79 -37.21
CA ASN A 479 40.83 -3.53 -36.08
C ASN A 479 40.70 -5.00 -36.43
N ASN A 480 41.35 -5.84 -35.62
CA ASN A 480 41.17 -7.28 -35.63
C ASN A 480 40.21 -7.66 -34.51
N VAL A 481 39.14 -8.35 -34.89
CA VAL A 481 38.09 -8.81 -33.99
C VAL A 481 38.21 -10.32 -33.87
N THR A 482 38.36 -10.81 -32.64
CA THR A 482 38.35 -12.24 -32.35
C THR A 482 37.15 -12.56 -31.47
N LEU A 483 36.27 -13.42 -31.97
CA LEU A 483 35.05 -13.87 -31.30
C LEU A 483 35.09 -15.40 -31.16
N THR A 484 35.00 -15.89 -29.93
CA THR A 484 34.88 -17.32 -29.65
C THR A 484 33.48 -17.67 -29.18
N THR A 485 33.08 -18.92 -29.43
CA THR A 485 31.87 -19.49 -28.83
C THR A 485 32.26 -20.59 -27.84
N GLY A 486 31.33 -21.07 -27.02
CA GLY A 486 31.62 -22.13 -26.06
C GLY A 486 30.37 -22.91 -25.65
N VAL A 487 30.57 -24.14 -25.18
CA VAL A 487 29.51 -24.98 -24.58
C VAL A 487 29.59 -25.02 -23.04
N ALA A 488 30.68 -24.46 -22.49
CA ALA A 488 30.96 -24.29 -21.07
C ALA A 488 31.86 -23.05 -20.90
N PRO A 489 31.93 -22.38 -19.74
CA PRO A 489 32.78 -21.18 -19.57
C PRO A 489 34.29 -21.46 -19.71
N THR A 490 34.66 -22.74 -19.66
CA THR A 490 36.04 -23.25 -19.80
C THR A 490 36.27 -23.96 -21.13
N ASN A 491 35.25 -24.16 -21.97
CA ASN A 491 35.34 -24.89 -23.23
C ASN A 491 35.17 -23.93 -24.42
N ILE A 492 36.29 -23.60 -25.06
CA ILE A 492 36.35 -22.70 -26.22
C ILE A 492 36.13 -23.50 -27.51
N SER A 493 35.11 -23.12 -28.25
CA SER A 493 34.73 -23.66 -29.56
C SER A 493 35.11 -22.71 -30.69
N VAL A 494 35.38 -23.29 -31.88
CA VAL A 494 35.36 -22.57 -33.16
C VAL A 494 34.04 -21.80 -33.29
N GLY A 495 34.11 -20.52 -33.64
CA GLY A 495 32.95 -19.63 -33.75
C GLY A 495 32.08 -19.91 -34.99
N SER A 496 31.49 -18.88 -35.58
CA SER A 496 30.60 -18.98 -36.75
C SER A 496 31.07 -18.08 -37.89
N GLU A 497 31.03 -18.58 -39.13
CA GLU A 497 31.31 -17.79 -40.34
C GLU A 497 30.21 -16.76 -40.62
N SER A 498 29.02 -16.95 -40.03
CA SER A 498 27.90 -16.02 -40.15
C SER A 498 28.02 -14.78 -39.24
N ASN A 499 29.07 -14.72 -38.41
CA ASN A 499 29.33 -13.57 -37.54
C ASN A 499 29.50 -12.29 -38.36
N LYS A 500 28.96 -11.19 -37.84
CA LYS A 500 28.96 -9.90 -38.52
C LYS A 500 29.53 -8.80 -37.63
N ILE A 501 30.20 -7.85 -38.26
CA ILE A 501 30.64 -6.60 -37.66
C ILE A 501 29.81 -5.49 -38.30
N ILE A 502 29.14 -4.69 -37.48
CA ILE A 502 28.39 -3.53 -37.93
C ILE A 502 28.99 -2.33 -37.22
N TYR A 503 29.42 -1.31 -37.98
CA TYR A 503 30.02 -0.12 -37.40
C TYR A 503 29.59 1.13 -38.16
N THR A 504 29.43 2.20 -37.41
CA THR A 504 28.97 3.50 -37.89
C THR A 504 30.09 4.51 -37.78
N LEU A 505 30.38 5.20 -38.88
CA LEU A 505 31.40 6.22 -39.00
C LEU A 505 30.75 7.57 -39.24
N ALA A 506 31.29 8.63 -38.64
CA ALA A 506 31.09 9.98 -39.10
C ALA A 506 32.35 10.45 -39.83
N LYS A 507 32.17 11.04 -41.01
CA LYS A 507 33.26 11.66 -41.76
C LYS A 507 32.78 12.95 -42.41
N ASN A 508 33.58 14.00 -42.27
CA ASN A 508 33.38 15.23 -43.02
C ASN A 508 33.91 15.04 -44.43
N PHE A 509 33.02 15.21 -45.41
CA PHE A 509 33.38 15.23 -46.81
C PHE A 509 33.36 16.67 -47.28
N SER A 510 34.55 17.18 -47.58
CA SER A 510 34.74 18.47 -48.25
C SER A 510 35.83 18.29 -49.30
N SER A 511 35.64 18.93 -50.44
CA SER A 511 36.65 18.97 -51.48
C SER A 511 36.70 20.32 -52.14
N PHE A 512 37.86 20.63 -52.70
CA PHE A 512 38.15 21.88 -53.37
C PHE A 512 38.60 21.62 -54.79
N SER A 513 38.26 22.53 -55.70
CA SER A 513 38.90 22.57 -57.01
C SER A 513 40.26 23.27 -56.91
N PRO A 514 41.22 22.92 -57.79
CA PRO A 514 42.27 23.88 -58.11
C PRO A 514 41.65 25.12 -58.76
N ILE A 515 42.47 26.15 -58.95
CA ILE A 515 42.07 27.32 -59.71
C ILE A 515 41.76 26.90 -61.16
N SER A 516 40.53 27.15 -61.59
CA SER A 516 40.03 26.72 -62.90
C SER A 516 39.52 27.90 -63.73
N ALA A 517 39.55 27.74 -65.06
CA ALA A 517 39.13 28.77 -66.01
C ALA A 517 37.60 28.93 -66.06
N THR A 518 36.85 27.87 -65.73
CA THR A 518 35.38 27.86 -65.74
C THR A 518 34.80 27.27 -64.45
N ALA A 519 33.52 27.55 -64.20
CA ALA A 519 32.75 26.99 -63.09
C ALA A 519 31.28 26.88 -63.52
N GLN A 520 31.00 26.07 -64.54
CA GLN A 520 29.65 25.90 -65.06
C GLN A 520 28.92 24.74 -64.38
N GLY A 521 29.61 23.65 -64.05
CA GLY A 521 29.02 22.43 -63.53
C GLY A 521 28.44 21.51 -64.62
N CYS A 522 27.73 20.46 -64.21
CA CYS A 522 27.16 19.44 -65.10
C CYS A 522 26.08 18.58 -64.41
N GLN A 523 25.42 17.73 -65.19
CA GLN A 523 24.55 16.67 -64.69
C GLN A 523 25.37 15.40 -64.41
N TRP A 524 25.53 15.04 -63.14
CA TRP A 524 26.29 13.89 -62.66
C TRP A 524 25.46 12.61 -62.70
N ASN A 525 26.03 11.56 -63.28
CA ASN A 525 25.53 10.19 -63.22
C ASN A 525 26.43 9.40 -62.28
N ILE A 526 25.89 9.04 -61.11
CA ILE A 526 26.61 8.45 -59.97
C ILE A 526 26.14 7.01 -59.77
N ARG A 527 27.05 6.04 -59.64
CA ARG A 527 26.71 4.62 -59.39
C ARG A 527 27.17 4.16 -58.00
N PHE A 528 26.34 3.35 -57.35
CA PHE A 528 26.59 2.79 -56.01
C PHE A 528 26.96 1.31 -56.07
N GLU A 529 27.49 0.78 -54.96
CA GLU A 529 27.89 -0.63 -54.78
C GLU A 529 26.77 -1.64 -55.01
N ASP A 530 25.52 -1.28 -54.71
CA ASP A 530 24.34 -2.12 -54.93
C ASP A 530 23.86 -2.13 -56.39
N ASN A 531 24.66 -1.56 -57.30
CA ASN A 531 24.40 -1.41 -58.71
C ASN A 531 23.29 -0.38 -59.07
N SER A 532 22.79 0.39 -58.11
CA SER A 532 21.86 1.49 -58.36
C SER A 532 22.59 2.74 -58.86
N SER A 533 21.83 3.72 -59.39
CA SER A 533 22.39 4.98 -59.89
C SER A 533 21.55 6.20 -59.51
N LEU A 534 22.21 7.34 -59.41
CA LEU A 534 21.65 8.66 -59.10
C LEU A 534 22.05 9.67 -60.17
N VAL A 535 21.10 10.49 -60.62
CA VAL A 535 21.34 11.59 -61.56
C VAL A 535 21.10 12.92 -60.84
N ALA A 536 22.13 13.75 -60.71
CA ALA A 536 22.04 15.02 -59.97
C ALA A 536 22.64 16.20 -60.77
N ARG A 537 21.97 17.36 -60.76
CA ARG A 537 22.49 18.59 -61.37
C ARG A 537 23.32 19.37 -60.36
N ILE A 538 24.59 19.63 -60.67
CA ILE A 538 25.50 20.31 -59.75
C ILE A 538 26.25 21.43 -60.48
N PRO A 539 26.08 22.70 -60.07
CA PRO A 539 25.20 23.17 -58.99
C PRO A 539 23.71 22.96 -59.32
N SER A 540 22.82 23.05 -58.34
CA SER A 540 21.37 22.86 -58.56
C SER A 540 20.77 23.87 -59.55
N THR A 541 21.44 25.02 -59.73
CA THR A 541 21.12 26.06 -60.71
C THR A 541 21.64 25.76 -62.12
N TYR A 542 22.31 24.62 -62.34
CA TYR A 542 22.81 24.24 -63.65
C TYR A 542 21.67 23.97 -64.64
N ILE A 543 21.67 24.73 -65.75
CA ILE A 543 20.67 24.66 -66.82
C ILE A 543 21.27 24.18 -68.17
N GLY A 544 22.55 23.79 -68.19
CA GLY A 544 23.22 23.31 -69.40
C GLY A 544 22.96 21.82 -69.69
N SER A 545 23.61 21.31 -70.73
CA SER A 545 23.43 19.93 -71.22
C SER A 545 24.63 18.99 -70.94
N ASN A 546 25.71 19.47 -70.32
CA ASN A 546 26.91 18.66 -70.08
C ASN A 546 26.60 17.55 -69.07
N GLN A 547 27.12 16.35 -69.35
CA GLN A 547 26.98 15.17 -68.50
C GLN A 547 28.34 14.81 -67.89
N CYS A 548 28.35 14.46 -66.61
CA CYS A 548 29.52 13.92 -65.90
C CYS A 548 29.21 12.52 -65.38
N TYR A 549 30.25 11.70 -65.16
CA TYR A 549 30.11 10.29 -64.81
C TYR A 549 31.05 9.88 -63.67
N PHE A 550 30.50 9.15 -62.72
CA PHE A 550 31.23 8.47 -61.64
C PHE A 550 30.58 7.10 -61.37
N PRO A 551 31.13 5.97 -61.86
CA PRO A 551 32.43 5.78 -62.52
C PRO A 551 32.49 6.36 -63.95
N PRO A 552 33.71 6.48 -64.55
CA PRO A 552 33.88 6.93 -65.94
C PRO A 552 33.04 6.13 -66.94
N ASN A 553 32.45 6.82 -67.93
CA ASN A 553 31.77 6.18 -69.06
C ASN A 553 32.56 6.44 -70.35
N GLY A 554 33.01 5.37 -71.02
CA GLY A 554 33.85 5.51 -72.21
C GLY A 554 35.17 6.28 -71.97
N GLY A 555 35.68 6.26 -70.73
CA GLY A 555 36.89 6.99 -70.32
C GLY A 555 36.68 8.45 -69.95
N PHE A 556 35.47 9.00 -70.18
CA PHE A 556 35.14 10.37 -69.80
C PHE A 556 34.53 10.41 -68.38
N THR A 557 34.98 11.38 -67.57
CA THR A 557 34.47 11.61 -66.19
C THR A 557 33.90 13.01 -66.04
N HIS A 558 34.74 14.03 -66.23
CA HIS A 558 34.45 15.44 -66.06
C HIS A 558 35.45 16.30 -66.85
N ASP A 559 35.14 17.59 -67.01
CA ASP A 559 36.08 18.59 -67.53
C ASP A 559 37.05 19.04 -66.43
N PRO A 560 38.37 18.80 -66.57
CA PRO A 560 39.37 19.21 -65.58
C PRO A 560 39.53 20.73 -65.46
N ASN A 561 38.98 21.51 -66.41
CA ASN A 561 39.05 22.98 -66.39
C ASN A 561 37.80 23.65 -65.79
N ASP A 562 36.86 22.85 -65.26
CA ASP A 562 35.66 23.34 -64.58
C ASP A 562 35.78 23.10 -63.06
N ALA A 563 35.76 24.19 -62.29
CA ALA A 563 35.88 24.17 -60.83
C ALA A 563 34.81 23.30 -60.16
N PHE A 564 33.55 23.39 -60.58
CA PHE A 564 32.47 22.57 -60.01
C PHE A 564 32.69 21.10 -60.30
N GLN A 565 33.01 20.77 -61.54
CA GLN A 565 33.12 19.37 -61.92
C GLN A 565 34.33 18.69 -61.24
N VAL A 566 35.47 19.40 -61.12
CA VAL A 566 36.64 18.87 -60.39
C VAL A 566 36.37 18.71 -58.90
N ALA A 567 35.74 19.70 -58.25
CA ALA A 567 35.43 19.61 -56.83
C ALA A 567 34.43 18.47 -56.53
N VAL A 568 33.43 18.27 -57.40
CA VAL A 568 32.49 17.14 -57.27
C VAL A 568 33.18 15.80 -57.54
N TYR A 569 33.99 15.69 -58.58
CA TYR A 569 34.74 14.46 -58.84
C TYR A 569 35.59 14.06 -57.62
N ASN A 570 36.29 15.03 -57.04
CA ASN A 570 37.15 14.79 -55.88
C ASN A 570 36.36 14.39 -54.62
N ILE A 571 35.14 14.93 -54.40
CA ILE A 571 34.32 14.52 -53.25
C ILE A 571 33.71 13.14 -53.45
N LEU A 572 33.28 12.79 -54.68
CA LEU A 572 32.77 11.45 -54.99
C LEU A 572 33.87 10.39 -54.84
N ARG A 573 35.13 10.73 -55.20
CA ARG A 573 36.30 9.89 -54.88
C ARG A 573 36.55 9.69 -53.40
N GLN A 574 36.18 10.63 -52.54
CA GLN A 574 36.31 10.44 -51.11
C GLN A 574 35.22 9.50 -50.55
N LEU A 575 34.06 9.45 -51.20
CA LEU A 575 32.93 8.58 -50.85
C LEU A 575 33.08 7.15 -51.38
N ASP A 576 33.96 6.92 -52.35
CA ASP A 576 34.48 5.61 -52.72
C ASP A 576 35.54 5.20 -51.67
N LEU A 577 35.06 4.59 -50.59
CA LEU A 577 35.85 4.21 -49.43
C LEU A 577 36.78 3.03 -49.72
N ASN A 578 36.44 2.18 -50.69
CA ASN A 578 37.19 0.97 -51.00
C ASN A 578 38.07 1.09 -52.28
N GLY A 579 37.92 2.17 -53.04
CA GLY A 579 38.74 2.53 -54.20
C GLY A 579 38.34 1.84 -55.51
N ASN A 580 37.15 1.25 -55.60
CA ASN A 580 36.69 0.50 -56.76
C ASN A 580 35.88 1.34 -57.77
N GLN A 581 35.83 2.66 -57.58
CA GLN A 581 35.10 3.64 -58.39
C GLN A 581 33.57 3.53 -58.30
N MET A 582 33.05 2.89 -57.27
CA MET A 582 31.64 2.92 -56.90
C MET A 582 31.49 3.57 -55.53
N ILE A 583 30.33 4.16 -55.28
CA ILE A 583 30.07 4.84 -54.01
C ILE A 583 29.52 3.85 -52.99
N ASP A 584 30.19 3.72 -51.84
CA ASP A 584 29.76 2.85 -50.73
C ASP A 584 28.47 3.34 -50.05
N PRO A 585 28.34 4.60 -49.61
CA PRO A 585 27.10 5.08 -49.01
C PRO A 585 26.04 5.40 -50.07
N ARG A 586 24.84 4.82 -49.95
CA ARG A 586 23.69 5.23 -50.76
C ARG A 586 23.25 6.64 -50.38
N LEU A 587 23.28 7.57 -51.34
CA LEU A 587 22.83 8.95 -51.16
C LEU A 587 21.53 9.20 -51.94
N THR A 588 20.60 9.95 -51.36
CA THR A 588 19.41 10.47 -52.07
C THR A 588 19.69 11.89 -52.59
N GLU A 589 18.93 12.38 -53.57
CA GLU A 589 19.05 13.77 -54.07
C GLU A 589 18.94 14.82 -52.95
N GLN A 590 18.19 14.52 -51.89
CA GLN A 590 17.99 15.38 -50.73
C GLN A 590 19.17 15.36 -49.74
N ALA A 591 20.03 14.33 -49.81
CA ALA A 591 21.18 14.13 -48.94
C ALA A 591 22.48 14.76 -49.48
N LEU A 592 22.44 15.36 -50.68
CA LEU A 592 23.59 15.95 -51.35
C LEU A 592 23.35 17.46 -51.58
N GLN A 593 23.60 18.27 -50.55
CA GLN A 593 23.60 19.74 -50.70
C GLN A 593 25.03 20.25 -50.91
N ILE A 594 25.31 20.72 -52.13
CA ILE A 594 26.61 21.27 -52.53
C ILE A 594 26.55 22.79 -52.42
N ASP A 595 27.17 23.32 -51.38
CA ASP A 595 27.25 24.74 -51.07
C ASP A 595 28.54 25.30 -51.69
N ALA A 596 28.43 26.33 -52.53
CA ALA A 596 29.54 26.85 -53.31
C ALA A 596 29.81 28.30 -52.94
N SER A 597 30.94 28.55 -52.29
CA SER A 597 31.37 29.88 -51.89
C SER A 597 32.34 30.46 -52.93
N GLN A 598 31.97 31.59 -53.54
CA GLN A 598 32.83 32.31 -54.47
C GLN A 598 33.72 33.30 -53.70
N VAL A 599 35.04 33.20 -53.86
CA VAL A 599 35.97 34.24 -53.39
C VAL A 599 36.03 35.35 -54.44
N ASN A 600 35.38 36.48 -54.18
CA ASN A 600 35.43 37.64 -55.08
C ASN A 600 36.75 38.41 -54.88
N GLY A 601 37.55 38.55 -55.95
CA GLY A 601 38.76 39.38 -55.92
C GLY A 601 39.85 39.11 -56.95
N ILE A 602 39.75 38.10 -57.82
CA ILE A 602 40.76 37.81 -58.85
C ILE A 602 40.11 37.79 -60.24
N PRO A 603 40.65 38.46 -61.28
CA PRO A 603 39.86 38.80 -62.47
C PRO A 603 39.46 37.65 -63.40
N TYR A 604 40.04 36.44 -63.31
CA TYR A 604 39.76 35.35 -64.27
C TYR A 604 39.99 33.93 -63.72
N THR A 605 39.65 33.66 -62.46
CA THR A 605 39.96 32.36 -61.83
C THR A 605 38.89 31.94 -60.83
N TRP A 606 38.38 30.71 -60.97
CA TRP A 606 37.37 30.13 -60.09
C TRP A 606 37.99 29.17 -59.08
N TYR A 607 37.54 29.24 -57.83
CA TYR A 607 37.83 28.30 -56.76
C TYR A 607 36.49 27.91 -56.12
N THR A 608 36.22 26.62 -56.03
CA THR A 608 34.95 26.11 -55.49
C THR A 608 35.23 25.11 -54.38
N GLU A 609 34.59 25.33 -53.23
CA GLU A 609 34.41 24.31 -52.20
C GLU A 609 33.11 23.55 -52.46
N VAL A 610 33.14 22.24 -52.27
CA VAL A 610 31.96 21.37 -52.29
C VAL A 610 31.93 20.61 -50.97
N GLN A 611 30.80 20.67 -50.28
CA GLN A 611 30.55 19.92 -49.04
C GLN A 611 29.36 18.97 -49.24
N ILE A 612 29.32 17.87 -48.48
CA ILE A 612 28.13 17.01 -48.39
C ILE A 612 27.54 17.16 -47.01
N ARG A 613 26.26 17.51 -46.95
CA ARG A 613 25.49 17.64 -45.71
C ARG A 613 24.31 16.70 -45.75
N THR A 614 24.18 15.88 -44.72
CA THR A 614 22.96 15.11 -44.46
C THR A 614 22.19 15.75 -43.33
N TRP A 615 20.92 16.04 -43.56
CA TRP A 615 20.00 16.49 -42.53
C TRP A 615 19.38 15.25 -41.87
N THR A 616 19.27 15.27 -40.54
CA THR A 616 18.54 14.28 -39.74
C THR A 616 17.09 14.68 -39.55
#